data_AF-A0A1H4GYW2-F1
#
_entry.id   AF-A0A1H4GYW2-F1
#
_cell.length_a   1.000
_cell.length_b   1.000
_cell.length_c   1.000
_cell.angle_alpha   90.00
_cell.angle_beta   90.00
_cell.angle_gamma   90.00
#
_symmetry.space_group_name_H-M   'P 1'
#
loop_
_entity.id
_entity.type
_entity.pdbx_description
1 polymer ?
#
loop_
_entity_poly.entity_id
_entity_poly.type
_entity_poly.pdbx_seq_one_letter_code
_entity_poly.pdbx_strand_id
1 'polypeptide(L)'
;METLLWFLKWVIGPIVGVFVTLLVSEPLKNWLAPLVSKLGSKQEEGITGKWKATFYYGSTEIPYVEMLEISSLFGQVVGHIIPHEDNHSAIKEIEDKKTLRLRGIIKDNRFFTGVWFHPNRKNHHHGAFKLLIDTNNEEIRGIWLGYSESRNKIESGRWEWIRV
;
A
#
# COMPACT_ATOMS: atom_id res chain seq x y z
N MET A 1 -29.82 -22.50 -35.72
CA MET A 1 -29.04 -22.66 -34.47
C MET A 1 -27.63 -22.07 -34.60
N GLU A 2 -26.91 -22.33 -35.70
CA GLU A 2 -25.59 -21.72 -35.97
C GLU A 2 -25.60 -20.20 -36.06
N THR A 3 -26.64 -19.61 -36.67
CA THR A 3 -26.79 -18.14 -36.81
C THR A 3 -26.91 -17.42 -35.46
N LEU A 4 -27.62 -18.01 -34.49
CA LEU A 4 -27.77 -17.46 -33.14
C LEU A 4 -26.43 -17.49 -32.37
N LEU A 5 -25.68 -18.59 -32.53
CA LEU A 5 -24.35 -18.77 -31.95
C LEU A 5 -23.33 -17.78 -32.53
N TRP A 6 -23.44 -17.49 -33.82
CA TRP A 6 -22.60 -16.50 -34.49
C TRP A 6 -22.88 -15.08 -33.97
N PHE A 7 -24.16 -14.74 -33.81
CA PHE A 7 -24.57 -13.44 -33.26
C PHE A 7 -24.12 -13.28 -31.80
N LEU A 8 -24.24 -14.33 -30.98
CA LEU A 8 -23.79 -14.32 -29.60
C LEU A 8 -22.27 -14.04 -29.50
N LYS A 9 -21.46 -14.67 -30.35
CA LYS A 9 -20.00 -14.45 -30.38
C LYS A 9 -19.64 -13.01 -30.74
N TRP A 10 -20.36 -12.40 -31.67
CA TRP A 10 -20.14 -11.02 -32.10
C TRP A 10 -20.57 -9.97 -31.09
N VAL A 11 -21.51 -10.29 -30.20
CA VAL A 11 -21.93 -9.37 -29.13
C VAL A 11 -21.06 -9.56 -27.88
N ILE A 12 -20.77 -10.82 -27.51
CA ILE A 12 -19.99 -11.13 -26.30
C ILE A 12 -18.52 -10.76 -26.47
N GLY A 13 -17.93 -10.97 -27.65
CA GLY A 13 -16.52 -10.66 -27.91
C GLY A 13 -16.13 -9.21 -27.60
N PRO A 14 -16.85 -8.21 -28.15
CA PRO A 14 -16.62 -6.80 -27.84
C PRO A 14 -16.90 -6.45 -26.38
N ILE A 15 -17.93 -7.03 -25.75
CA ILE A 15 -18.25 -6.77 -24.34
C ILE A 15 -17.13 -7.27 -23.44
N VAL A 16 -16.65 -8.49 -23.67
CA VAL A 16 -15.49 -9.06 -22.96
C VAL A 16 -14.24 -8.24 -23.25
N GLY A 17 -14.03 -7.82 -24.50
CA GLY A 17 -12.92 -6.96 -24.89
C GLY A 17 -12.92 -5.63 -24.14
N VAL A 18 -14.07 -4.96 -24.05
CA VAL A 18 -14.24 -3.72 -23.28
C VAL A 18 -14.01 -3.98 -21.79
N PHE A 19 -14.54 -5.06 -21.22
CA PHE A 19 -14.31 -5.40 -19.81
C PHE A 19 -12.83 -5.66 -19.50
N VAL A 20 -12.14 -6.40 -20.36
CA VAL A 20 -10.69 -6.68 -20.25
C VAL A 20 -9.90 -5.37 -20.38
N THR A 21 -10.25 -4.52 -21.34
CA THR A 21 -9.56 -3.22 -21.55
C THR A 21 -9.79 -2.28 -20.36
N LEU A 22 -11.00 -2.24 -19.81
CA LEU A 22 -11.34 -1.46 -18.62
C LEU A 22 -10.63 -1.98 -17.36
N LEU A 23 -10.53 -3.30 -17.19
CA LEU A 23 -9.74 -3.94 -16.12
C LEU A 23 -8.24 -3.64 -16.22
N VAL A 24 -7.72 -3.50 -17.44
CA VAL A 24 -6.30 -3.17 -17.69
C VAL A 24 -6.03 -1.68 -17.46
N SER A 25 -7.01 -0.80 -17.67
CA SER A 25 -6.83 0.65 -17.54
C SER A 25 -6.55 1.11 -16.10
N GLU A 26 -5.40 1.75 -15.89
CA GLU A 26 -4.94 2.25 -14.58
C GLU A 26 -5.87 3.24 -13.84
N PRO A 27 -6.64 4.12 -14.52
CA PRO A 27 -7.48 5.10 -13.82
C PRO A 27 -8.63 4.46 -13.03
N LEU A 28 -9.23 3.40 -13.58
CA LEU A 28 -10.35 2.69 -12.94
C LEU A 28 -9.90 1.83 -11.75
N LYS A 29 -8.66 1.31 -11.77
CA LYS A 29 -8.09 0.58 -10.63
C LYS A 29 -8.05 1.43 -9.36
N ASN A 30 -7.68 2.71 -9.49
CA ASN A 30 -7.64 3.64 -8.36
C ASN A 30 -9.05 4.00 -7.85
N TRP A 31 -10.05 4.05 -8.73
CA TRP A 31 -11.43 4.37 -8.36
C TRP A 31 -12.20 3.19 -7.74
N LEU A 32 -11.92 1.96 -8.20
CA LEU A 32 -12.58 0.75 -7.73
C LEU A 32 -11.91 0.10 -6.50
N ALA A 33 -10.68 0.51 -6.16
CA ALA A 33 -9.96 0.02 -4.99
C ALA A 33 -10.78 -0.01 -3.67
N PRO A 34 -11.60 1.01 -3.33
CA PRO A 34 -12.38 1.01 -2.08
C PRO A 34 -13.62 0.10 -2.12
N LEU A 35 -14.12 -0.24 -3.31
CA LEU A 35 -15.28 -1.12 -3.48
C LEU A 35 -14.88 -2.58 -3.51
N VAL A 36 -13.72 -2.90 -4.10
CA VAL A 36 -13.17 -4.26 -4.17
C VAL A 36 -12.61 -4.70 -2.82
N SER A 37 -12.08 -3.78 -1.99
CA SER A 37 -11.66 -4.10 -0.63
C SER A 37 -12.81 -4.57 0.28
N LYS A 38 -14.06 -4.15 0.01
CA LYS A 38 -15.27 -4.63 0.70
C LYS A 38 -15.73 -6.02 0.24
N LEU A 39 -15.28 -6.49 -0.92
CA LEU A 39 -15.81 -7.70 -1.58
C LEU A 39 -15.02 -8.98 -1.31
N GLY A 40 -14.05 -8.95 -0.39
CA GLY A 40 -13.55 -10.17 0.25
C GLY A 40 -12.74 -11.09 -0.67
N SER A 41 -11.46 -10.75 -0.86
CA SER A 41 -10.45 -11.74 -1.24
C SER A 41 -9.98 -12.46 0.02
N LYS A 42 -10.65 -13.57 0.35
CA LYS A 42 -10.37 -14.45 1.48
C LYS A 42 -9.19 -15.38 1.18
N GLN A 43 -8.02 -14.78 0.93
CA GLN A 43 -6.72 -15.46 1.00
C GLN A 43 -5.86 -14.65 1.97
N GLU A 44 -5.98 -15.01 3.25
CA GLU A 44 -5.10 -14.52 4.32
C GLU A 44 -3.76 -15.23 4.22
N GLU A 45 -2.90 -14.86 3.26
CA GLU A 45 -1.50 -15.27 3.23
C GLU A 45 -0.63 -14.10 2.75
N GLY A 46 0.13 -13.48 3.66
CA GLY A 46 1.08 -12.41 3.37
C GLY A 46 1.00 -11.22 4.33
N ILE A 47 1.34 -10.03 3.84
CA ILE A 47 1.48 -8.82 4.67
C ILE A 47 0.19 -8.02 4.88
N THR A 48 -0.95 -8.50 4.37
CA THR A 48 -2.26 -7.88 4.60
C THR A 48 -2.62 -7.94 6.09
N GLY A 49 -3.22 -6.88 6.63
CA GLY A 49 -3.61 -6.79 8.03
C GLY A 49 -3.21 -5.48 8.69
N LYS A 50 -3.24 -5.45 10.02
CA LYS A 50 -2.86 -4.29 10.82
C LYS A 50 -1.42 -4.44 11.30
N TRP A 51 -0.71 -3.33 11.29
CA TRP A 51 0.72 -3.28 11.60
C TRP A 51 1.05 -2.05 12.42
N LYS A 52 1.88 -2.24 13.42
CA LYS A 52 2.57 -1.16 14.13
C LYS A 52 3.91 -0.91 13.46
N ALA A 53 3.97 0.15 12.66
CA ALA A 53 5.15 0.55 11.91
C ALA A 53 5.96 1.61 12.67
N THR A 54 7.22 1.30 12.96
CA THR A 54 8.15 2.17 13.69
C THR A 54 9.29 2.60 12.77
N PHE A 55 9.42 3.91 12.55
CA PHE A 55 10.45 4.53 11.72
C PHE A 55 11.47 5.22 12.62
N TYR A 56 12.74 5.02 12.34
CA TYR A 56 13.82 5.66 13.08
C TYR A 56 14.39 6.81 12.23
N TYR A 57 14.36 8.04 12.75
CA TYR A 57 14.87 9.23 12.05
C TYR A 57 16.23 9.68 12.59
N GLY A 58 17.18 9.91 11.67
CA GLY A 58 18.48 10.51 11.99
C GLY A 58 19.40 9.62 12.84
N SER A 59 20.48 10.21 13.36
CA SER A 59 21.48 9.50 14.17
C SER A 59 21.02 9.20 15.61
N THR A 60 19.94 9.85 16.05
CA THR A 60 19.42 9.75 17.41
C THR A 60 18.39 8.63 17.59
N GLU A 61 18.10 7.86 16.54
CA GLU A 61 17.15 6.73 16.54
C GLU A 61 15.83 7.04 17.26
N ILE A 62 15.29 8.25 17.07
CA ILE A 62 14.02 8.62 17.70
C ILE A 62 12.91 7.81 17.00
N PRO A 63 12.14 7.00 17.76
CA PRO A 63 11.08 6.19 17.18
C PRO A 63 9.89 7.07 16.83
N TYR A 64 9.45 6.96 15.60
CA TYR A 64 8.20 7.50 15.12
C TYR A 64 7.26 6.32 14.90
N VAL A 65 6.06 6.32 15.48
CA VAL A 65 5.16 5.15 15.44
C VAL A 65 3.90 5.49 14.67
N GLU A 66 3.48 4.56 13.80
CA GLU A 66 2.25 4.64 13.03
C GLU A 66 1.53 3.29 12.98
N MET A 67 0.22 3.32 13.14
CA MET A 67 -0.63 2.18 12.92
C MET A 67 -1.15 2.19 11.49
N LEU A 68 -0.87 1.09 10.78
CA LEU A 68 -1.15 0.93 9.37
C LEU A 68 -2.11 -0.23 9.14
N GLU A 69 -3.08 -0.03 8.27
CA GLU A 69 -3.87 -1.10 7.66
C GLU A 69 -3.36 -1.34 6.24
N ILE A 70 -2.86 -2.55 6.01
CA ILE A 70 -2.25 -2.98 4.76
C ILE A 70 -3.24 -3.85 4.00
N SER A 71 -3.43 -3.56 2.72
CA SER A 71 -4.28 -4.30 1.81
C SER A 71 -3.52 -4.64 0.53
N SER A 72 -3.75 -5.82 -0.03
CA SER A 72 -3.18 -6.26 -1.31
C SER A 72 -4.28 -6.42 -2.35
N LEU A 73 -4.05 -5.90 -3.56
CA LEU A 73 -4.96 -6.04 -4.69
C LEU A 73 -4.17 -6.06 -6.01
N PHE A 74 -4.39 -7.09 -6.84
CA PHE A 74 -3.72 -7.29 -8.14
C PHE A 74 -2.18 -7.18 -8.07
N GLY A 75 -1.57 -7.74 -7.02
CA GLY A 75 -0.12 -7.71 -6.81
C GLY A 75 0.43 -6.37 -6.33
N GLN A 76 -0.42 -5.34 -6.17
CA GLN A 76 -0.06 -4.10 -5.50
C GLN A 76 -0.46 -4.16 -4.03
N VAL A 77 0.39 -3.59 -3.19
CA VAL A 77 0.14 -3.44 -1.76
C VAL A 77 0.00 -1.97 -1.45
N VAL A 78 -1.02 -1.64 -0.68
CA VAL A 78 -1.36 -0.29 -0.27
C VAL A 78 -1.50 -0.27 1.24
N GLY A 79 -0.98 0.76 1.88
CA GLY A 79 -1.12 0.97 3.32
C GLY A 79 -1.72 2.32 3.65
N HIS A 80 -2.66 2.32 4.59
CA HIS A 80 -3.34 3.52 5.09
C HIS A 80 -3.09 3.66 6.59
N ILE A 81 -2.99 4.91 7.07
CA ILE A 81 -2.96 5.19 8.50
C ILE A 81 -4.36 4.90 9.07
N ILE A 82 -4.41 4.25 10.24
CA ILE A 82 -5.63 4.06 11.01
C ILE A 82 -5.55 4.77 12.37
N PRO A 83 -6.67 5.25 12.94
CA PRO A 83 -6.68 5.84 14.27
C PRO A 83 -6.23 4.86 15.34
N HIS A 84 -5.29 5.30 16.20
CA HIS A 84 -4.79 4.50 17.31
C HIS A 84 -4.06 5.35 18.36
N GLU A 85 -4.12 4.95 19.62
CA GLU A 85 -3.51 5.69 20.73
C GLU A 85 -1.99 5.84 20.61
N ASP A 86 -1.31 4.79 20.14
CA ASP A 86 0.13 4.71 19.88
C ASP A 86 0.63 5.58 18.71
N ASN A 87 -0.26 6.14 17.89
CA ASN A 87 0.18 6.98 16.78
C ASN A 87 0.95 8.20 17.29
N HIS A 88 2.06 8.51 16.61
CA HIS A 88 2.81 9.71 16.89
C HIS A 88 1.92 10.95 16.81
N SER A 89 2.12 11.92 17.71
CA SER A 89 1.26 13.12 17.86
C SER A 89 1.04 13.86 16.54
N ALA A 90 2.08 13.98 15.72
CA ALA A 90 2.03 14.60 14.39
C ALA A 90 1.04 13.96 13.38
N ILE A 91 0.54 12.75 13.64
CA ILE A 91 -0.42 12.04 12.79
C ILE A 91 -1.83 12.01 13.36
N LYS A 92 -2.01 12.25 14.66
CA LYS A 92 -3.33 12.24 15.29
C LYS A 92 -4.32 13.21 14.63
N GLU A 93 -3.85 14.33 14.07
CA GLU A 93 -4.70 15.30 13.37
C GLU A 93 -5.29 14.82 12.03
N ILE A 94 -4.79 13.71 11.49
CA ILE A 94 -5.11 13.24 10.14
C ILE A 94 -5.43 11.74 10.07
N GLU A 95 -5.32 11.01 11.18
CA GLU A 95 -5.55 9.56 11.23
C GLU A 95 -6.97 9.18 10.80
N ASP A 96 -7.97 10.02 11.13
CA ASP A 96 -9.37 9.84 10.73
C ASP A 96 -9.60 9.92 9.22
N LYS A 97 -8.65 10.50 8.47
CA LYS A 97 -8.78 10.69 7.01
C LYS A 97 -8.37 9.45 6.22
N LYS A 98 -7.90 8.38 6.89
CA LYS A 98 -7.39 7.15 6.26
C LYS A 98 -6.39 7.43 5.14
N THR A 99 -5.48 8.37 5.40
CA THR A 99 -4.55 8.86 4.39
C THR A 99 -3.66 7.73 3.86
N LEU A 100 -3.52 7.66 2.53
CA LEU A 100 -2.59 6.75 1.88
C LEU A 100 -1.17 7.02 2.38
N ARG A 101 -0.56 6.02 3.03
CA ARG A 101 0.78 6.13 3.60
C ARG A 101 1.84 5.50 2.73
N LEU A 102 1.51 4.41 2.05
CA LEU A 102 2.47 3.67 1.24
C LEU A 102 1.81 2.89 0.12
N ARG A 103 2.61 2.65 -0.92
CA ARG A 103 2.26 1.80 -2.05
C ARG A 103 3.48 1.04 -2.50
N GLY A 104 3.34 -0.24 -2.80
CA GLY A 104 4.44 -1.03 -3.31
C GLY A 104 4.01 -2.37 -3.90
N ILE A 105 4.98 -3.25 -4.07
CA ILE A 105 4.80 -4.61 -4.58
C ILE A 105 5.63 -5.57 -3.74
N ILE A 106 5.18 -6.82 -3.66
CA ILE A 106 5.96 -7.90 -3.05
C ILE A 106 6.73 -8.61 -4.18
N LYS A 107 8.05 -8.72 -4.03
CA LYS A 107 8.93 -9.48 -4.91
C LYS A 107 9.40 -10.74 -4.21
N ASP A 108 9.43 -11.85 -4.96
CA ASP A 108 9.93 -13.17 -4.52
C ASP A 108 9.29 -13.66 -3.21
N ASN A 109 8.05 -13.25 -2.94
CA ASN A 109 7.31 -13.48 -1.69
C ASN A 109 8.07 -13.10 -0.41
N ARG A 110 9.05 -12.20 -0.52
CA ARG A 110 10.02 -11.94 0.56
C ARG A 110 10.36 -10.47 0.72
N PHE A 111 10.34 -9.70 -0.36
CA PHE A 111 10.71 -8.28 -0.33
C PHE A 111 9.51 -7.41 -0.63
N PHE A 112 9.12 -6.58 0.32
CA PHE A 112 8.16 -5.51 0.10
C PHE A 112 8.89 -4.23 -0.27
N THR A 113 8.69 -3.72 -1.49
CA THR A 113 9.36 -2.52 -1.97
C THR A 113 8.38 -1.56 -2.62
N GLY A 114 8.62 -0.26 -2.47
CA GLY A 114 7.70 0.75 -2.97
C GLY A 114 8.05 2.14 -2.52
N VAL A 115 7.01 2.98 -2.46
CA VAL A 115 7.07 4.39 -2.10
C VAL A 115 6.21 4.64 -0.87
N TRP A 116 6.71 5.43 0.06
CA TRP A 116 5.96 5.97 1.18
C TRP A 116 5.69 7.47 0.96
N PHE A 117 4.55 7.93 1.45
CA PHE A 117 4.06 9.29 1.27
C PHE A 117 3.92 9.98 2.62
N HIS A 118 4.40 11.20 2.74
CA HIS A 118 4.24 11.93 3.98
C HIS A 118 2.75 12.15 4.30
N PRO A 119 2.34 11.94 5.56
CA PRO A 119 0.94 11.99 5.97
C PRO A 119 0.24 13.32 5.62
N ASN A 120 0.96 14.43 5.78
CA ASN A 120 0.48 15.77 5.44
C ASN A 120 0.78 16.11 3.97
N ARG A 121 -0.27 16.37 3.17
CA ARG A 121 -0.18 16.78 1.75
C ARG A 121 0.59 18.09 1.52
N LYS A 122 0.76 18.94 2.52
CA LYS A 122 1.56 20.17 2.42
C LYS A 122 3.07 19.88 2.37
N ASN A 123 3.49 18.71 2.83
CA ASN A 123 4.86 18.25 2.77
C ASN A 123 4.99 17.29 1.60
N HIS A 124 5.79 17.66 0.58
CA HIS A 124 6.04 16.83 -0.60
C HIS A 124 7.02 15.67 -0.33
N HIS A 125 7.32 15.39 0.94
CA HIS A 125 8.18 14.27 1.32
C HIS A 125 7.54 12.96 0.87
N HIS A 126 8.18 12.30 -0.08
CA HIS A 126 7.95 10.92 -0.40
C HIS A 126 9.30 10.25 -0.51
N GLY A 127 9.32 8.95 -0.31
CA GLY A 127 10.55 8.20 -0.27
C GLY A 127 10.35 6.77 -0.72
N ALA A 128 11.44 6.07 -0.94
CA ALA A 128 11.42 4.66 -1.29
C ALA A 128 11.63 3.81 -0.03
N PHE A 129 11.18 2.56 -0.08
CA PHE A 129 11.51 1.57 0.93
C PHE A 129 11.83 0.21 0.32
N LYS A 130 12.60 -0.57 1.06
CA LYS A 130 12.78 -1.99 0.84
C LYS A 130 12.77 -2.70 2.18
N LEU A 131 11.76 -3.53 2.38
CA LEU A 131 11.50 -4.26 3.60
C LEU A 131 11.54 -5.76 3.31
N LEU A 132 12.08 -6.50 4.26
CA LEU A 132 12.11 -7.95 4.30
C LEU A 132 10.93 -8.44 5.15
N ILE A 133 10.13 -9.33 4.58
CA ILE A 133 9.02 -9.99 5.25
C ILE A 133 9.59 -11.22 5.96
N ASP A 134 9.30 -11.36 7.25
CA ASP A 134 9.69 -12.54 8.01
C ASP A 134 8.93 -13.79 7.52
N THR A 135 9.51 -14.99 7.73
CA THR A 135 8.91 -16.26 7.28
C THR A 135 7.55 -16.52 7.91
N ASN A 136 7.30 -15.98 9.10
CA ASN A 136 6.02 -16.16 9.80
C ASN A 136 5.01 -15.03 9.50
N ASN A 137 5.38 -14.03 8.69
CA ASN A 137 4.58 -12.83 8.43
C ASN A 137 4.20 -12.02 9.68
N GLU A 138 4.91 -12.17 10.80
CA GLU A 138 4.67 -11.42 12.04
C GLU A 138 5.48 -10.12 12.13
N GLU A 139 6.61 -10.09 11.42
CA GLU A 139 7.52 -8.96 11.39
C GLU A 139 7.90 -8.58 9.95
N ILE A 140 8.06 -7.28 9.72
CA ILE A 140 8.60 -6.74 8.48
C ILE A 140 9.67 -5.72 8.84
N ARG A 141 10.88 -5.85 8.31
CA ARG A 141 12.00 -4.97 8.67
C ARG A 141 12.82 -4.55 7.47
N GLY A 142 13.35 -3.34 7.49
CA GLY A 142 14.26 -2.90 6.44
C GLY A 142 14.62 -1.43 6.56
N ILE A 143 14.76 -0.78 5.42
CA ILE A 143 15.26 0.58 5.32
C ILE A 143 14.29 1.41 4.48
N TRP A 144 14.07 2.64 4.91
CA TRP A 144 13.48 3.69 4.10
C TRP A 144 14.54 4.70 3.68
N LEU A 145 14.31 5.36 2.54
CA LEU A 145 15.08 6.48 2.03
C LEU A 145 14.10 7.57 1.63
N GLY A 146 14.33 8.83 1.98
CA GLY A 146 13.46 9.94 1.62
C GLY A 146 14.24 11.24 1.46
N TYR A 147 13.78 12.10 0.57
CA TYR A 147 14.37 13.42 0.39
C TYR A 147 13.66 14.46 1.26
N SER A 148 14.43 15.14 2.11
CA SER A 148 13.97 16.23 2.96
C SER A 148 14.17 17.56 2.24
N GLU A 149 13.16 18.07 1.51
CA GLU A 149 13.17 19.38 0.86
C GLU A 149 13.61 20.52 1.80
N SER A 150 13.01 20.59 2.99
CA SER A 150 13.32 21.64 3.98
C SER A 150 14.78 21.67 4.45
N ARG A 151 15.46 20.52 4.37
CA ARG A 151 16.87 20.37 4.77
C ARG A 151 17.81 20.14 3.59
N ASN A 152 17.28 20.12 2.36
CA ASN A 152 18.00 19.79 1.13
C ASN A 152 18.94 18.58 1.29
N LYS A 153 18.45 17.49 1.90
CA LYS A 153 19.26 16.28 2.16
C LYS A 153 18.47 15.00 1.98
N ILE A 154 19.17 13.94 1.57
CA ILE A 154 18.64 12.58 1.60
C ILE A 154 18.76 12.05 3.02
N GLU A 155 17.68 11.44 3.51
CA GLU A 155 17.64 10.76 4.78
C GLU A 155 17.31 9.29 4.57
N SER A 156 17.78 8.48 5.50
CA SER A 156 17.45 7.07 5.58
C SER A 156 17.35 6.65 7.03
N GLY A 157 16.60 5.57 7.26
CA GLY A 157 16.49 4.99 8.59
C GLY A 157 15.95 3.58 8.55
N ARG A 158 16.07 2.90 9.69
CA ARG A 158 15.41 1.61 9.92
C ARG A 158 13.90 1.78 9.92
N TRP A 159 13.23 0.74 9.45
CA TRP A 159 11.79 0.62 9.50
C TRP A 159 11.43 -0.77 9.98
N GLU A 160 10.64 -0.86 11.05
CA GLU A 160 10.27 -2.12 11.70
C GLU A 160 8.77 -2.17 11.93
N TRP A 161 8.14 -3.23 11.47
CA TRP A 161 6.70 -3.43 11.57
C TRP A 161 6.44 -4.70 12.34
N ILE A 162 5.51 -4.59 13.29
CA ILE A 162 5.05 -5.71 14.10
C ILE A 162 3.56 -5.85 13.85
N ARG A 163 3.11 -7.07 13.57
CA ARG A 163 1.69 -7.36 13.35
C ARG A 163 0.88 -7.11 14.64
N VAL A 164 -0.37 -6.65 14.47
CA VAL A 164 -1.32 -6.39 15.57
C VAL A 164 -2.59 -7.20 15.40
#